data_AF-A0A4T0WZG2-F1
#
_entry.id   AF-A0A4T0WZG2-F1
#
_cell.length_a   1.000
_cell.length_b   1.000
_cell.length_c   1.000
_cell.angle_alpha   90.00
_cell.angle_beta   90.00
_cell.angle_gamma   90.00
#
_symmetry.space_group_name_H-M   'P 1'
#
loop_
_entity.id
_entity.type
_entity.pdbx_description
1 polymer ?
#
loop_
_entity_poly.entity_id
_entity_poly.type
_entity_poly.pdbx_seq_one_letter_code
_entity_poly.pdbx_strand_id
1 'polypeptide(L)'
;MAQIPYIIIEIPSLDKYKAIGTFAVDVQNLKDIKENLIKGNKEYDYGFINAKNVISLEQIYSAYYKVMVDEKNGGMRTRTLHTEMIYDLSPFKNIMDCLNKYGVSKDSNVLLILKIVKSEELTKNFINQTLENLQKVINGNFVHFSDAELQKHADLKLIEKHNQLQIRGTPLENNREKLMLGYSQWAYSYLFAYKRIYIDHHNKPAMIAILVIANSLQIICYVSWGLILYRGPGKMPFHVPPYNLSKYIAYGRKYHSDDSEAISKISTFASESDEFIKPPLIFDCDRNGLPYWCSECATLKVYRSHHSSICGRCTFAILVGHLMCCLMIDIYFGETTIERLTRRRWASYEKKTPENEREFDYTAYVNVQHPTDENLRLVVPLLPTDKTHNNGILCTLKLWMTNPQNLKNAQEMSDFTYSMYCKGFIKDIHQRIENGECKIFSSDE
;
A
#
# COMPACT_ATOMS: atom_id res chain seq x y z
N MET A 1 3.29 -48.48 21.89
CA MET A 1 3.64 -47.56 20.79
C MET A 1 3.74 -46.16 21.37
N ALA A 2 4.78 -45.40 21.04
CA ALA A 2 4.89 -44.02 21.52
C ALA A 2 3.73 -43.20 20.93
N GLN A 3 2.96 -42.52 21.80
CA GLN A 3 1.82 -41.70 21.38
C GLN A 3 2.36 -40.47 20.64
N ILE A 4 1.81 -40.20 19.44
CA ILE A 4 2.18 -39.01 18.66
C ILE A 4 1.91 -37.76 19.50
N PRO A 5 2.88 -36.86 19.69
CA PRO A 5 2.64 -35.60 20.34
C PRO A 5 1.68 -34.74 19.51
N TYR A 6 0.66 -34.20 20.16
CA TYR A 6 -0.34 -33.32 19.54
C TYR A 6 -0.70 -32.18 20.49
N ILE A 7 -1.25 -31.12 19.93
CA ILE A 7 -1.93 -30.05 20.65
C ILE A 7 -3.36 -29.91 20.12
N ILE A 8 -4.26 -29.41 20.97
CA ILE A 8 -5.59 -29.01 20.56
C ILE A 8 -5.60 -27.49 20.47
N ILE A 9 -5.97 -26.99 19.29
CA ILE A 9 -6.12 -25.57 19.00
C ILE A 9 -7.62 -25.28 19.06
N GLU A 10 -8.00 -24.40 19.98
CA GLU A 10 -9.37 -23.93 20.16
C GLU A 10 -9.38 -22.44 20.46
N ILE A 11 -10.50 -21.79 20.15
CA ILE A 11 -10.73 -20.37 20.44
C ILE A 11 -11.95 -20.29 21.35
N PRO A 12 -11.81 -19.77 22.58
CA PRO A 12 -12.91 -19.76 23.55
C PRO A 12 -14.20 -19.09 23.07
N SER A 13 -14.10 -18.09 22.19
CA SER A 13 -15.24 -17.36 21.63
C SER A 13 -15.83 -17.96 20.35
N LEU A 14 -15.17 -18.94 19.74
CA LEU A 14 -15.57 -19.60 18.48
C LEU A 14 -15.42 -21.11 18.65
N ASP A 15 -16.38 -21.71 19.35
CA ASP A 15 -16.38 -23.09 19.82
C ASP A 15 -16.94 -24.11 18.82
N LYS A 16 -17.36 -23.69 17.62
CA LYS A 16 -17.95 -24.59 16.60
C LYS A 16 -16.95 -25.64 16.09
N TYR A 17 -15.67 -25.27 15.98
CA TYR A 17 -14.63 -26.15 15.47
C TYR A 17 -13.41 -26.15 16.40
N LYS A 18 -12.69 -27.27 16.41
CA LYS A 18 -11.39 -27.46 17.06
C LYS A 18 -10.41 -28.06 16.05
N ALA A 19 -9.12 -27.79 16.24
CA ALA A 19 -8.08 -28.40 15.41
C ALA A 19 -7.12 -29.25 16.24
N ILE A 20 -6.82 -30.45 15.75
CA ILE A 20 -5.72 -31.28 16.25
C ILE A 20 -4.48 -30.91 15.44
N GLY A 21 -3.44 -30.44 16.12
CA GLY A 21 -2.16 -30.11 15.49
C GLY A 21 -1.06 -31.08 15.88
N THR A 22 -0.27 -31.53 14.91
CA THR A 22 0.96 -32.31 15.13
C THR A 22 2.08 -31.84 14.21
N PHE A 23 3.31 -32.22 14.54
CA PHE A 23 4.52 -31.78 13.86
C PHE A 23 5.39 -32.99 13.48
N ALA A 24 5.74 -33.10 12.20
CA ALA A 24 6.54 -34.19 11.65
C ALA A 24 7.78 -33.66 10.94
N VAL A 25 8.94 -34.22 11.28
CA VAL A 25 10.25 -33.92 10.68
C VAL A 25 10.76 -35.11 9.88
N ASP A 26 11.69 -34.88 8.97
CA ASP A 26 12.33 -35.90 8.13
C ASP A 26 11.36 -36.76 7.31
N VAL A 27 10.26 -36.16 6.84
CA VAL A 27 9.22 -36.83 6.05
C VAL A 27 9.75 -37.24 4.67
N GLN A 28 9.64 -38.53 4.34
CA GLN A 28 10.19 -39.12 3.10
C GLN A 28 9.16 -39.28 1.99
N ASN A 29 7.87 -39.39 2.31
CA ASN A 29 6.80 -39.73 1.36
C ASN A 29 5.97 -38.52 0.87
N LEU A 30 6.61 -37.35 0.72
CA LEU A 30 5.95 -36.10 0.32
C LEU A 30 5.23 -36.18 -1.04
N LYS A 31 5.80 -36.92 -1.99
CA LYS A 31 5.21 -37.11 -3.32
C LYS A 31 3.87 -37.84 -3.22
N ASP A 32 3.86 -38.94 -2.46
CA ASP A 32 2.66 -39.76 -2.24
C ASP A 32 1.58 -38.96 -1.52
N ILE A 33 1.95 -38.17 -0.51
CA ILE A 33 1.02 -37.27 0.19
C ILE A 33 0.40 -36.28 -0.80
N LYS A 34 1.22 -35.62 -1.63
CA LYS A 34 0.74 -34.63 -2.59
C LYS A 34 -0.18 -35.24 -3.65
N GLU A 35 0.14 -36.43 -4.16
CA GLU A 35 -0.70 -37.13 -5.14
C GLU A 35 -2.06 -37.55 -4.56
N ASN A 36 -2.09 -38.05 -3.32
CA ASN A 36 -3.33 -38.42 -2.66
C ASN A 36 -4.22 -37.21 -2.33
N LEU A 37 -3.63 -36.07 -2.00
CA LEU A 37 -4.36 -34.80 -1.83
C LEU A 37 -5.02 -34.35 -3.14
N ILE A 38 -4.30 -34.43 -4.27
CA ILE A 38 -4.83 -34.07 -5.59
C ILE A 38 -5.97 -35.01 -6.01
N LYS A 39 -5.88 -36.30 -5.66
CA LYS A 39 -6.94 -37.29 -5.89
C LYS A 39 -8.16 -37.12 -4.97
N GLY A 40 -8.07 -36.28 -3.94
CA GLY A 40 -9.14 -36.08 -2.96
C GLY A 40 -9.38 -37.30 -2.06
N ASN A 41 -8.32 -38.08 -1.76
CA ASN A 41 -8.43 -39.23 -0.87
C ASN A 41 -8.78 -38.77 0.56
N LYS A 42 -9.87 -39.29 1.11
CA LYS A 42 -10.36 -38.93 2.46
C LYS A 42 -9.39 -39.33 3.58
N GLU A 43 -8.53 -40.32 3.35
CA GLU A 43 -7.48 -40.71 4.31
C GLU A 43 -6.41 -39.62 4.48
N TYR A 44 -6.32 -38.68 3.54
CA TYR A 44 -5.37 -37.56 3.52
C TYR A 44 -6.07 -36.22 3.78
N ASP A 45 -7.28 -36.22 4.33
CA ASP A 45 -8.05 -35.01 4.61
C ASP A 45 -7.49 -34.23 5.81
N TYR A 46 -6.35 -33.58 5.59
CA TYR A 46 -5.60 -32.80 6.57
C TYR A 46 -5.03 -31.52 5.93
N GLY A 47 -4.83 -30.49 6.75
CA GLY A 47 -4.04 -29.33 6.37
C GLY A 47 -2.55 -29.64 6.53
N PHE A 48 -1.91 -30.11 5.45
CA PHE A 48 -0.46 -30.32 5.41
C PHE A 48 0.25 -29.00 5.07
N ILE A 49 0.87 -28.39 6.07
CA ILE A 49 1.53 -27.09 6.00
C ILE A 49 3.04 -27.28 5.99
N ASN A 50 3.73 -26.57 5.10
CA ASN A 50 5.19 -26.51 5.07
C ASN A 50 5.71 -25.68 6.25
N ALA A 51 6.28 -26.38 7.23
CA ALA A 51 6.77 -25.82 8.47
C ALA A 51 7.89 -24.79 8.30
N LYS A 52 8.64 -24.83 7.19
CA LYS A 52 9.71 -23.85 6.92
C LYS A 52 9.18 -22.42 6.82
N ASN A 53 7.88 -22.23 6.57
CA ASN A 53 7.24 -20.91 6.49
C ASN A 53 6.57 -20.44 7.80
N VAL A 54 6.71 -21.19 8.89
CA VAL A 54 6.02 -20.94 10.16
C VAL A 54 7.06 -20.74 11.26
N ILE A 55 7.01 -19.59 11.96
CA ILE A 55 7.98 -19.27 13.02
C ILE A 55 7.43 -19.60 14.41
N SER A 56 6.14 -19.40 14.64
CA SER A 56 5.55 -19.52 15.98
C SER A 56 4.11 -20.04 15.96
N LEU A 57 3.67 -20.53 17.11
CA LEU A 57 2.31 -20.98 17.36
C LEU A 57 1.32 -19.83 17.21
N GLU A 58 1.67 -18.60 17.59
CA GLU A 58 0.78 -17.44 17.42
C GLU A 58 0.41 -17.20 15.95
N GLN A 59 1.32 -17.48 15.01
CA GLN A 59 1.03 -17.41 13.58
C GLN A 59 -0.06 -18.42 13.20
N ILE A 60 0.01 -19.65 13.75
CA ILE A 60 -0.99 -20.69 13.57
C ILE A 60 -2.31 -20.32 14.24
N TYR A 61 -2.30 -19.84 15.48
CA TYR A 61 -3.53 -19.40 16.17
C TYR A 61 -4.20 -18.22 15.48
N SER A 62 -3.42 -17.27 14.97
CA SER A 62 -3.94 -16.10 14.22
C SER A 62 -4.62 -16.52 12.92
N ALA A 63 -3.97 -17.40 12.13
CA ALA A 63 -4.59 -17.93 10.92
C ALA A 63 -5.82 -18.78 11.26
N TYR A 64 -5.76 -19.64 12.28
CA TYR A 64 -6.91 -20.43 12.72
C TYR A 64 -8.09 -19.53 13.12
N TYR A 65 -7.84 -18.47 13.89
CA TYR A 65 -8.85 -17.48 14.26
C TYR A 65 -9.48 -16.83 13.04
N LYS A 66 -8.66 -16.41 12.07
CA LYS A 66 -9.14 -15.83 10.84
C LYS A 66 -10.03 -16.78 10.05
N VAL A 67 -9.62 -18.04 9.87
CA VAL A 67 -10.43 -19.07 9.20
C VAL A 67 -11.78 -19.26 9.91
N MET A 68 -11.79 -19.29 11.24
CA MET A 68 -13.04 -19.46 12.00
C MET A 68 -13.98 -18.26 11.85
N VAL A 69 -13.44 -17.04 11.81
CA VAL A 69 -14.21 -15.82 11.54
C VAL A 69 -14.75 -15.83 10.11
N ASP A 70 -13.92 -16.21 9.13
CA ASP A 70 -14.31 -16.25 7.72
C ASP A 70 -15.35 -17.36 7.45
N GLU A 71 -15.28 -18.52 8.10
CA GLU A 71 -16.36 -19.54 8.04
C GLU A 71 -17.67 -18.96 8.59
N LYS A 72 -17.63 -18.38 9.80
CA LYS A 72 -18.83 -17.88 10.49
C LYS A 72 -19.54 -16.80 9.66
N ASN A 73 -18.77 -15.98 8.95
CA ASN A 73 -19.30 -14.89 8.12
C ASN A 73 -19.57 -15.32 6.66
N GLY A 74 -19.29 -16.56 6.27
CA GLY A 74 -19.43 -17.04 4.89
C GLY A 74 -18.41 -16.44 3.92
N GLY A 75 -17.27 -15.96 4.42
CA GLY A 75 -16.19 -15.29 3.67
C GLY A 75 -15.06 -16.21 3.18
N MET A 76 -15.18 -17.53 3.34
CA MET A 76 -14.17 -18.49 2.89
C MET A 76 -13.94 -18.41 1.38
N ARG A 77 -12.67 -18.45 0.97
CA ARG A 77 -12.25 -18.38 -0.44
C ARG A 77 -12.00 -19.75 -1.06
N THR A 78 -11.72 -20.75 -0.22
CA THR A 78 -11.39 -22.12 -0.61
C THR A 78 -12.52 -23.08 -0.23
N ARG A 79 -12.42 -24.33 -0.70
CA ARG A 79 -13.50 -25.33 -0.54
C ARG A 79 -13.52 -26.00 0.82
N THR A 80 -12.41 -26.01 1.56
CA THR A 80 -12.28 -26.74 2.83
C THR A 80 -11.56 -25.89 3.87
N LEU A 81 -11.88 -26.10 5.15
CA LEU A 81 -11.22 -25.39 6.26
C LEU A 81 -9.71 -25.63 6.29
N HIS A 82 -9.28 -26.85 5.90
CA HIS A 82 -7.86 -27.20 5.82
C HIS A 82 -7.11 -26.39 4.75
N THR A 83 -7.73 -26.18 3.58
CA THR A 83 -7.13 -25.36 2.51
C THR A 83 -7.21 -23.87 2.84
N GLU A 84 -8.28 -23.44 3.52
CA GLU A 84 -8.41 -22.06 3.99
C GLU A 84 -7.31 -21.72 5.00
N MET A 85 -6.96 -22.66 5.88
CA MET A 85 -5.85 -22.50 6.82
C MET A 85 -4.51 -22.27 6.13
N ILE A 86 -4.22 -23.02 5.06
CA ILE A 86 -3.00 -22.81 4.25
C ILE A 86 -3.06 -21.46 3.54
N TYR A 87 -4.24 -21.06 3.07
CA TYR A 87 -4.47 -19.80 2.40
C TYR A 87 -4.27 -18.59 3.34
N ASP A 88 -4.84 -18.62 4.55
CA ASP A 88 -4.75 -17.52 5.52
C ASP A 88 -3.38 -17.41 6.19
N LEU A 89 -2.61 -18.51 6.26
CA LEU A 89 -1.19 -18.46 6.62
C LEU A 89 -0.34 -17.79 5.54
N SER A 90 -0.85 -17.70 4.32
CA SER A 90 -0.12 -17.24 3.16
C SER A 90 -0.33 -15.74 2.89
N PRO A 91 0.74 -15.01 2.52
CA PRO A 91 0.62 -13.63 2.04
C PRO A 91 0.14 -13.56 0.57
N PHE A 92 0.06 -14.69 -0.13
CA PHE A 92 -0.31 -14.73 -1.54
C PHE A 92 -1.82 -14.68 -1.71
N LYS A 93 -2.29 -13.98 -2.75
CA LYS A 93 -3.72 -13.91 -3.07
C LYS A 93 -4.20 -15.09 -3.93
N ASN A 94 -3.30 -15.70 -4.70
CA ASN A 94 -3.59 -16.83 -5.57
C ASN A 94 -3.54 -18.15 -4.79
N ILE A 95 -4.66 -18.86 -4.73
CA ILE A 95 -4.82 -20.12 -3.97
C ILE A 95 -3.79 -21.17 -4.38
N MET A 96 -3.48 -21.29 -5.67
CA MET A 96 -2.53 -22.29 -6.16
C MET A 96 -1.10 -21.98 -5.73
N ASP A 97 -0.73 -20.70 -5.68
CA ASP A 97 0.56 -20.27 -5.13
C ASP A 97 0.65 -20.53 -3.63
N CYS A 98 -0.43 -20.30 -2.87
CA CYS A 98 -0.50 -20.63 -1.45
C CYS A 98 -0.25 -22.13 -1.23
N LEU A 99 -0.98 -22.99 -1.94
CA LEU A 99 -0.85 -24.44 -1.83
C LEU A 99 0.55 -24.94 -2.23
N ASN A 100 1.17 -24.35 -3.26
CA ASN A 100 2.50 -24.78 -3.70
C ASN A 100 3.62 -24.35 -2.76
N LYS A 101 3.50 -23.19 -2.09
CA LYS A 101 4.57 -22.64 -1.22
C LYS A 101 4.39 -22.96 0.25
N TYR A 102 3.15 -22.82 0.76
CA TYR A 102 2.78 -23.05 2.15
C TYR A 102 2.17 -24.43 2.39
N GLY A 103 1.68 -25.12 1.36
CA GLY A 103 1.32 -26.53 1.42
C GLY A 103 2.49 -27.47 1.15
N VAL A 104 2.22 -28.72 0.77
CA VAL A 104 3.26 -29.73 0.49
C VAL A 104 4.10 -29.33 -0.73
N SER A 105 5.38 -29.03 -0.47
CA SER A 105 6.40 -28.75 -1.47
C SER A 105 7.45 -29.88 -1.53
N LYS A 106 8.15 -29.99 -2.67
CA LYS A 106 9.28 -30.92 -2.83
C LYS A 106 10.51 -30.48 -2.02
N ASP A 107 10.56 -29.21 -1.63
CA ASP A 107 11.74 -28.59 -1.02
C ASP A 107 11.74 -28.64 0.51
N SER A 108 10.72 -29.25 1.12
CA SER A 108 10.57 -29.30 2.58
C SER A 108 10.13 -30.68 3.06
N ASN A 109 10.99 -31.30 3.87
CA ASN A 109 10.75 -32.56 4.58
C ASN A 109 10.15 -32.34 5.99
N VAL A 110 9.74 -31.11 6.32
CA VAL A 110 9.13 -30.80 7.62
C VAL A 110 7.72 -30.30 7.40
N LEU A 111 6.77 -31.01 8.02
CA LEU A 111 5.34 -30.75 7.88
C LEU A 111 4.69 -30.48 9.23
N LEU A 112 3.87 -29.45 9.26
CA LEU A 112 2.88 -29.21 10.29
C LEU A 112 1.55 -29.74 9.77
N ILE A 113 0.87 -30.57 10.55
CA ILE A 113 -0.36 -31.23 10.14
C ILE A 113 -1.49 -30.78 11.05
N LEU A 114 -2.57 -30.25 10.45
CA LEU A 114 -3.77 -29.80 11.16
C LEU A 114 -5.02 -30.55 10.71
N LYS A 115 -5.74 -31.14 11.65
CA LYS A 115 -7.10 -31.67 11.44
C LYS A 115 -8.12 -30.79 12.16
N ILE A 116 -8.76 -29.90 11.41
CA ILE A 116 -9.95 -29.13 11.82
C ILE A 116 -11.20 -30.03 11.75
N VAL A 117 -11.96 -30.08 12.83
CA VAL A 117 -13.22 -30.83 12.95
C VAL A 117 -14.22 -30.06 13.79
N LYS A 118 -15.50 -30.43 13.70
CA LYS A 118 -16.52 -29.86 14.59
C LYS A 118 -16.23 -30.27 16.03
N SER A 119 -16.46 -29.36 16.97
CA SER A 119 -16.15 -29.60 18.38
C SER A 119 -16.90 -30.79 18.98
N GLU A 120 -18.11 -31.05 18.51
CA GLU A 120 -18.95 -32.18 18.93
C GLU A 120 -18.36 -33.55 18.53
N GLU A 121 -17.58 -33.58 17.44
CA GLU A 121 -16.96 -34.81 16.91
C GLU A 121 -15.62 -35.11 17.59
N LEU A 122 -15.04 -34.12 18.29
CA LEU A 122 -13.72 -34.23 18.93
C LEU A 122 -13.78 -35.04 20.24
N THR A 123 -13.87 -36.36 20.10
CA THR A 123 -13.76 -37.31 21.21
C THR A 123 -12.34 -37.87 21.34
N LYS A 124 -11.99 -38.43 22.51
CA LYS A 124 -10.69 -39.12 22.70
C LYS A 124 -10.46 -40.24 21.68
N ASN A 125 -11.53 -40.97 21.33
CA ASN A 125 -11.48 -42.02 20.32
C ASN A 125 -11.18 -41.45 18.94
N PHE A 126 -11.82 -40.34 18.57
CA PHE A 126 -11.57 -39.65 17.31
C PHE A 126 -10.12 -39.16 17.20
N ILE A 127 -9.58 -38.58 18.28
CA ILE A 127 -8.17 -38.15 18.35
C ILE A 127 -7.26 -39.35 18.14
N ASN A 128 -7.46 -40.46 18.86
CA ASN A 128 -6.62 -41.66 18.72
C ASN A 128 -6.67 -42.24 17.30
N GLN A 129 -7.87 -42.37 16.70
CA GLN A 129 -8.03 -42.82 15.31
C GLN A 129 -7.31 -41.89 14.32
N THR A 130 -7.39 -40.58 14.55
CA THR A 130 -6.71 -39.59 13.73
C THR A 130 -5.19 -39.75 13.81
N LEU A 131 -4.65 -39.93 15.01
CA LEU A 131 -3.21 -40.13 15.22
C LEU A 131 -2.72 -41.46 14.63
N GLU A 132 -3.48 -42.56 14.79
CA GLU A 132 -3.17 -43.85 14.17
C GLU A 132 -3.17 -43.76 12.64
N ASN A 133 -4.10 -43.01 12.05
CA ASN A 133 -4.11 -42.77 10.62
C ASN A 133 -2.88 -41.97 10.17
N LEU A 134 -2.52 -40.90 10.88
CA LEU A 134 -1.33 -40.10 10.58
C LEU A 134 -0.04 -40.92 10.64
N GLN A 135 0.05 -41.87 11.57
CA GLN A 135 1.18 -42.81 11.67
C GLN A 135 1.32 -43.73 10.44
N LYS A 136 0.19 -44.08 9.79
CA LYS A 136 0.20 -44.87 8.55
C LYS A 136 0.51 -44.00 7.33
N VAL A 137 -0.02 -42.78 7.32
CA VAL A 137 0.04 -41.86 6.18
C VAL A 137 1.39 -41.16 6.05
N ILE A 138 2.08 -40.87 7.16
CA ILE A 138 3.33 -40.10 7.18
C ILE A 138 4.50 -41.01 7.50
N ASN A 139 5.46 -41.09 6.58
CA ASN A 139 6.76 -41.72 6.83
C ASN A 139 7.76 -40.65 7.30
N GLY A 140 7.79 -40.38 8.60
CA GLY A 140 8.65 -39.39 9.24
C GLY A 140 8.62 -39.47 10.77
N ASN A 141 9.37 -38.61 11.43
CA ASN A 141 9.47 -38.57 12.89
C ASN A 141 8.53 -37.52 13.46
N PHE A 142 7.62 -37.92 14.35
CA PHE A 142 6.76 -36.98 15.06
C PHE A 142 7.48 -36.38 16.26
N VAL A 143 7.43 -35.05 16.37
CA VAL A 143 8.10 -34.24 17.39
C VAL A 143 7.10 -33.31 18.06
N HIS A 144 7.44 -32.78 19.24
CA HIS A 144 6.50 -31.96 20.01
C HIS A 144 6.20 -30.65 19.29
N PHE A 145 4.92 -30.37 19.07
CA PHE A 145 4.48 -29.16 18.40
C PHE A 145 4.58 -27.96 19.37
N SER A 146 5.71 -27.26 19.29
CA SER A 146 6.10 -26.16 20.17
C SER A 146 6.87 -25.09 19.41
N ASP A 147 6.93 -23.87 19.95
CA ASP A 147 7.69 -22.77 19.34
C ASP A 147 9.18 -23.09 19.17
N ALA A 148 9.78 -23.83 20.10
CA ALA A 148 11.19 -24.21 20.03
C ALA A 148 11.50 -25.07 18.78
N GLU A 149 10.65 -26.06 18.48
CA GLU A 149 10.81 -26.89 17.28
C GLU A 149 10.41 -26.13 16.01
N LEU A 150 9.39 -25.27 16.04
CA LEU A 150 9.03 -24.42 14.90
C LEU A 150 10.18 -23.50 14.51
N GLN A 151 10.75 -22.76 15.46
CA GLN A 151 11.86 -21.83 15.21
C GLN A 151 13.11 -22.54 14.69
N LYS A 152 13.39 -23.74 15.19
CA LYS A 152 14.52 -24.57 14.76
C LYS A 152 14.40 -25.03 13.31
N HIS A 153 13.19 -25.32 12.85
CA HIS A 153 12.92 -25.81 11.50
C HIS A 153 12.44 -24.74 10.52
N ALA A 154 12.20 -23.50 10.98
CA ALA A 154 11.83 -22.36 10.17
C ALA A 154 13.01 -21.89 9.29
N ASP A 155 12.73 -21.60 8.01
CA ASP A 155 13.70 -20.97 7.12
C ASP A 155 13.41 -19.48 7.03
N LEU A 156 14.14 -18.69 7.82
CA LEU A 156 13.95 -17.24 7.89
C LEU A 156 14.10 -16.57 6.52
N LYS A 157 15.02 -17.04 5.66
CA LYS A 157 15.21 -16.45 4.32
C LYS A 157 14.02 -16.75 3.41
N LEU A 158 13.47 -17.95 3.51
CA LEU A 158 12.26 -18.35 2.78
C LEU A 158 11.07 -17.50 3.23
N ILE A 159 10.89 -17.33 4.54
CA ILE A 159 9.82 -16.54 5.14
C ILE A 159 9.92 -15.07 4.72
N GLU A 160 11.11 -14.48 4.78
CA GLU A 160 11.36 -13.11 4.30
C GLU A 160 10.96 -12.94 2.83
N LYS A 161 11.44 -13.85 1.98
CA LYS A 161 11.14 -13.85 0.55
C LYS A 161 9.65 -14.00 0.26
N HIS A 162 8.98 -14.95 0.91
CA HIS A 162 7.57 -15.25 0.64
C HIS A 162 6.63 -14.15 1.17
N ASN A 163 6.91 -13.61 2.35
CA ASN A 163 6.11 -12.53 2.95
C ASN A 163 6.46 -11.14 2.41
N GLN A 164 7.33 -11.05 1.39
CA GLN A 164 7.84 -9.79 0.85
C GLN A 164 8.34 -8.86 1.96
N LEU A 165 8.83 -9.45 3.05
CA LEU A 165 9.46 -8.69 4.10
C LEU A 165 10.78 -8.24 3.49
N GLN A 166 10.87 -6.97 3.10
CA GLN A 166 12.11 -6.36 2.70
C GLN A 166 13.01 -6.20 3.94
N ILE A 167 13.43 -7.31 4.55
CA ILE A 167 14.40 -7.32 5.65
C ILE A 167 15.81 -7.29 5.04
N ARG A 168 16.07 -6.31 4.17
CA ARG A 168 17.45 -5.81 4.01
C ARG A 168 17.61 -4.65 4.96
N GLY A 169 17.92 -4.97 6.23
CA GLY A 169 18.48 -4.00 7.18
C GLY A 169 17.57 -3.45 8.27
N THR A 170 16.45 -4.09 8.60
CA THR A 170 15.62 -3.68 9.76
C THR A 170 15.70 -4.73 10.87
N PRO A 171 16.32 -4.43 12.02
CA PRO A 171 16.19 -5.27 13.19
C PRO A 171 14.73 -5.35 13.63
N LEU A 172 14.34 -6.55 14.06
CA LEU A 172 13.11 -6.88 14.80
C LEU A 172 12.76 -5.75 15.80
N GLU A 173 11.56 -5.15 15.66
CA GLU A 173 10.75 -4.61 16.77
C GLU A 173 9.49 -3.86 16.33
N ASN A 174 8.40 -4.59 16.18
CA ASN A 174 7.09 -3.99 15.94
C ASN A 174 6.42 -3.40 17.20
N ASN A 175 7.19 -3.15 18.27
CA ASN A 175 6.80 -2.24 19.36
C ASN A 175 7.92 -1.26 19.79
N ARG A 176 9.16 -1.39 19.28
CA ARG A 176 10.20 -0.39 19.55
C ARG A 176 10.14 0.79 18.62
N GLU A 177 9.49 0.82 17.45
CA GLU A 177 9.44 2.08 16.67
C GLU A 177 8.79 3.25 17.45
N LYS A 178 7.72 3.00 18.21
CA LYS A 178 7.08 3.98 19.09
C LYS A 178 7.90 4.30 20.35
N LEU A 179 8.66 3.34 20.86
CA LEU A 179 9.58 3.51 22.02
C LEU A 179 10.93 4.14 21.61
N MET A 180 11.33 3.93 20.35
CA MET A 180 12.57 4.36 19.71
C MET A 180 12.48 5.82 19.35
N LEU A 181 11.33 6.39 18.98
CA LEU A 181 11.25 7.85 18.75
C LEU A 181 11.64 8.65 20.00
N GLY A 182 11.18 8.24 21.18
CA GLY A 182 11.59 8.85 22.45
C GLY A 182 13.07 8.60 22.78
N TYR A 183 13.51 7.35 22.61
CA TYR A 183 14.89 6.94 22.93
C TYR A 183 15.92 7.45 21.92
N SER A 184 15.57 7.56 20.63
CA SER A 184 16.39 8.09 19.54
C SER A 184 16.54 9.60 19.69
N GLN A 185 15.51 10.30 20.16
CA GLN A 185 15.62 11.73 20.45
C GLN A 185 16.54 11.99 21.63
N TRP A 186 16.43 11.19 22.70
CA TRP A 186 17.38 11.23 23.81
C TRP A 186 18.81 10.91 23.33
N ALA A 187 18.98 9.82 22.57
CA ALA A 187 20.27 9.40 22.04
C ALA A 187 20.89 10.43 21.08
N TYR A 188 20.09 11.07 20.22
CA TYR A 188 20.55 12.17 19.37
C TYR A 188 20.97 13.39 20.19
N SER A 189 20.14 13.79 21.15
CA SER A 189 20.42 14.93 22.04
C SER A 189 21.69 14.70 22.87
N TYR A 190 21.90 13.48 23.36
CA TYR A 190 23.04 13.15 24.22
C TYR A 190 24.30 12.76 23.45
N LEU A 191 24.22 11.79 22.53
CA LEU A 191 25.41 11.28 21.82
C LEU A 191 25.91 12.25 20.74
N PHE A 192 25.00 12.91 20.01
CA PHE A 192 25.40 13.80 18.94
C PHE A 192 25.58 15.23 19.44
N ALA A 193 24.55 15.85 20.03
CA ALA A 193 24.65 17.25 20.43
C ALA A 193 25.58 17.43 21.64
N TYR A 194 25.40 16.68 22.73
CA TYR A 194 26.23 16.84 23.92
C TYR A 194 27.63 16.22 23.77
N LYS A 195 27.74 14.92 23.46
CA LYS A 195 29.05 14.25 23.42
C LYS A 195 29.90 14.72 22.24
N ARG A 196 29.38 14.71 21.01
CA ARG A 196 30.20 15.07 19.85
C ARG A 196 30.45 16.57 19.71
N ILE A 197 29.42 17.40 19.82
CA ILE A 197 29.58 18.85 19.56
C ILE A 197 30.16 19.59 20.77
N TYR A 198 29.72 19.25 21.99
CA TYR A 198 30.19 19.95 23.20
C TYR A 198 31.42 19.31 23.84
N ILE A 199 31.48 17.99 24.01
CA ILE A 199 32.67 17.35 24.60
C ILE A 199 33.81 17.30 23.59
N ASP A 200 33.61 16.74 22.39
CA ASP A 200 34.72 16.53 21.44
C ASP A 200 35.14 17.82 20.68
N HIS A 201 34.18 18.69 20.34
CA HIS A 201 34.42 19.89 19.54
C HIS A 201 34.32 21.22 20.33
N HIS A 202 34.03 21.17 21.64
CA HIS A 202 33.95 22.34 22.53
C HIS A 202 33.01 23.48 22.07
N ASN A 203 32.05 23.20 21.19
CA ASN A 203 31.16 24.22 20.62
C ASN A 203 29.80 24.24 21.34
N LYS A 204 29.75 24.92 22.49
CA LYS A 204 28.53 25.05 23.30
C LYS A 204 27.36 25.74 22.57
N PRO A 205 27.57 26.85 21.82
CA PRO A 205 26.47 27.51 21.11
C PRO A 205 25.80 26.61 20.06
N ALA A 206 26.58 25.88 19.26
CA ALA A 206 26.04 24.99 18.23
C ALA A 206 25.24 23.84 18.84
N MET A 207 25.71 23.28 19.96
CA MET A 207 25.00 22.22 20.70
C MET A 207 23.65 22.71 21.22
N ILE A 208 23.59 23.90 21.83
CA ILE A 208 22.34 24.49 22.32
C ILE A 208 21.37 24.72 21.15
N ALA A 209 21.84 25.30 20.04
CA ALA A 209 21.00 25.56 18.88
C ALA A 209 20.38 24.27 18.30
N ILE A 210 21.18 23.22 18.13
CA ILE A 210 20.71 21.92 17.62
C ILE A 210 19.70 21.27 18.59
N LEU A 211 19.95 21.32 19.90
CA LEU A 211 19.02 20.80 20.91
C LEU A 211 17.68 21.53 20.87
N VAL A 212 17.68 22.86 20.82
CA VAL A 212 16.46 23.67 20.79
C VAL A 212 15.66 23.36 19.53
N ILE A 213 16.32 23.34 18.36
CA ILE A 213 15.67 23.03 17.09
C ILE A 213 15.05 21.63 17.15
N ALA A 214 15.86 20.60 17.45
CA ALA A 214 15.39 19.21 17.43
C ALA A 214 14.21 18.96 18.39
N ASN A 215 14.26 19.51 19.60
CA ASN A 215 13.16 19.35 20.57
C ASN A 215 11.91 20.14 20.15
N SER A 216 12.07 21.32 19.54
CA SER A 216 10.93 22.09 19.02
C SER A 216 10.22 21.33 17.89
N LEU A 217 10.99 20.75 16.95
CA LEU A 217 10.44 19.92 15.87
C LEU A 217 9.70 18.69 16.42
N GLN A 218 10.24 18.06 17.48
CA GLN A 218 9.62 16.91 18.12
C GLN A 218 8.30 17.26 18.83
N ILE A 219 8.25 18.41 19.51
CA ILE A 219 7.02 18.91 20.14
C ILE A 219 5.95 19.16 19.07
N ILE A 220 6.30 19.80 17.95
CA ILE A 220 5.37 20.02 16.83
C ILE A 220 4.83 18.69 16.30
N CYS A 221 5.67 17.67 16.19
CA CYS A 221 5.27 16.33 15.78
C CYS A 221 4.25 15.70 16.75
N TYR A 222 4.54 15.74 18.06
CA TYR A 222 3.64 15.22 19.09
C TYR A 222 2.32 15.98 19.17
N VAL A 223 2.34 17.31 19.03
CA VAL A 223 1.13 18.13 18.95
C VAL A 223 0.31 17.72 17.74
N SER A 224 0.94 17.53 16.58
CA SER A 224 0.26 17.10 15.35
C SER A 224 -0.40 15.73 15.52
N TRP A 225 0.29 14.76 16.13
CA TRP A 225 -0.29 13.45 16.43
C TRP A 225 -1.43 13.54 17.45
N GLY A 226 -1.26 14.34 18.50
CA GLY A 226 -2.31 14.60 19.49
C GLY A 226 -3.56 15.19 18.85
N LEU A 227 -3.39 16.13 17.91
CA LEU A 227 -4.49 16.70 17.14
C LEU A 227 -5.18 15.67 16.25
N ILE A 228 -4.43 14.77 15.60
CA ILE A 228 -5.00 13.69 14.78
C ILE A 228 -5.77 12.68 15.65
N LEU A 229 -5.26 12.34 16.82
CA LEU A 229 -5.95 11.44 17.76
C LEU A 229 -7.21 12.10 18.34
N TYR A 230 -7.15 13.40 18.66
CA TYR A 230 -8.26 14.12 19.27
C TYR A 230 -9.36 14.51 18.27
N ARG A 231 -9.00 15.06 17.09
CA ARG A 231 -9.96 15.52 16.08
C ARG A 231 -10.24 14.49 14.98
N GLY A 232 -9.47 13.41 14.93
CA GLY A 232 -9.49 12.45 13.84
C GLY A 232 -8.67 12.89 12.62
N PRO A 233 -8.52 12.00 11.62
CA PRO A 233 -7.87 12.35 10.35
C PRO A 233 -8.66 13.45 9.63
N GLY A 234 -7.94 14.44 9.10
CA GLY A 234 -8.52 15.59 8.41
C GLY A 234 -9.49 15.18 7.30
N LYS A 235 -10.60 15.92 7.16
CA LYS A 235 -11.59 15.74 6.09
C LYS A 235 -11.42 16.81 5.03
N MET A 236 -11.77 16.49 3.80
CA MET A 236 -11.91 17.53 2.77
C MET A 236 -13.02 18.52 3.20
N PRO A 237 -12.77 19.84 3.13
CA PRO A 237 -13.66 20.85 3.69
C PRO A 237 -14.94 21.03 2.87
N PHE A 238 -14.86 20.81 1.55
CA PHE A 238 -15.98 20.97 0.62
C PHE A 238 -16.08 19.77 -0.30
N HIS A 239 -17.30 19.46 -0.74
CA HIS A 239 -17.52 18.64 -1.91
C HIS A 239 -17.15 19.46 -3.16
N VAL A 240 -16.39 18.87 -4.07
CA VAL A 240 -15.95 19.50 -5.31
C VAL A 240 -16.74 18.91 -6.48
N PRO A 241 -17.62 19.70 -7.11
CA PRO A 241 -18.36 19.24 -8.27
C PRO A 241 -17.42 18.96 -9.46
N PRO A 242 -17.90 18.23 -10.48
CA PRO A 242 -17.13 17.97 -11.69
C PRO A 242 -16.83 19.26 -12.47
N TYR A 243 -15.77 19.21 -13.29
CA TYR A 243 -15.44 20.30 -14.20
C TYR A 243 -16.42 20.35 -15.38
N ASN A 244 -16.81 21.57 -15.79
CA ASN A 244 -17.53 21.77 -17.04
C ASN A 244 -16.57 21.59 -18.23
N LEU A 245 -16.47 20.35 -18.72
CA LEU A 245 -15.62 19.97 -19.85
C LEU A 245 -16.37 19.88 -21.19
N SER A 246 -17.70 20.03 -21.18
CA SER A 246 -18.58 19.79 -22.33
C SER A 246 -18.19 20.61 -23.56
N LYS A 247 -17.88 21.89 -23.34
CA LYS A 247 -17.37 22.78 -24.39
C LYS A 247 -16.09 22.21 -25.03
N TYR A 248 -15.10 21.90 -24.21
CA TYR A 248 -13.80 21.40 -24.69
C TYR A 248 -13.91 20.05 -25.42
N ILE A 249 -14.81 19.17 -24.97
CA ILE A 249 -15.11 17.90 -25.63
C ILE A 249 -15.67 18.15 -27.04
N ALA A 250 -16.61 19.09 -27.19
CA ALA A 250 -17.18 19.44 -28.49
C ALA A 250 -16.13 20.02 -29.44
N TYR A 251 -15.28 20.94 -28.94
CA TYR A 251 -14.21 21.54 -29.73
C TYR A 251 -13.12 20.54 -30.13
N GLY A 252 -12.73 19.62 -29.25
CA GLY A 252 -11.76 18.57 -29.55
C GLY A 252 -12.24 17.60 -30.64
N ARG A 253 -13.52 17.20 -30.60
CA ARG A 253 -14.12 16.34 -31.65
C ARG A 253 -14.21 17.01 -33.02
N LYS A 254 -14.42 18.33 -33.05
CA LYS A 254 -14.44 19.13 -34.28
C LYS A 254 -13.11 19.09 -35.04
N TYR A 255 -11.99 18.86 -34.35
CA TYR A 255 -10.67 18.82 -34.99
C TYR A 255 -10.45 17.58 -35.89
N HIS A 256 -11.27 16.54 -35.76
CA HIS A 256 -11.18 15.31 -36.57
C HIS A 256 -12.46 14.95 -37.33
N SER A 257 -13.63 15.47 -36.94
CA SER A 257 -14.90 15.20 -37.60
C SER A 257 -15.46 16.49 -38.21
N ASP A 258 -15.68 16.49 -39.53
CA ASP A 258 -16.40 17.56 -40.26
C ASP A 258 -17.91 17.64 -39.88
N ASP A 259 -18.35 16.86 -38.88
CA ASP A 259 -19.73 16.75 -38.43
C ASP A 259 -20.15 17.95 -37.54
N SER A 260 -20.45 19.04 -38.22
CA SER A 260 -20.99 20.29 -37.64
C SER A 260 -22.30 20.09 -36.85
N GLU A 261 -23.03 19.00 -37.10
CA GLU A 261 -24.37 18.76 -36.56
C GLU A 261 -24.37 18.20 -35.12
N ALA A 262 -23.39 17.36 -34.77
CA ALA A 262 -23.22 16.83 -33.39
C ALA A 262 -22.75 17.91 -32.40
N ILE A 263 -21.96 18.88 -32.89
CA ILE A 263 -21.38 19.99 -32.13
C ILE A 263 -22.47 20.97 -31.65
N SER A 264 -23.49 21.21 -32.48
CA SER A 264 -24.62 22.07 -32.13
C SER A 264 -25.39 21.55 -30.91
N LYS A 265 -25.65 20.24 -30.85
CA LYS A 265 -26.39 19.59 -29.75
C LYS A 265 -25.63 19.54 -28.43
N ILE A 266 -24.30 19.40 -28.46
CA ILE A 266 -23.46 19.40 -27.25
C ILE A 266 -23.35 20.81 -26.66
N SER A 267 -23.29 21.85 -27.52
CA SER A 267 -23.25 23.25 -27.08
C SER A 267 -24.53 23.69 -26.35
N THR A 268 -25.70 23.14 -26.71
CA THR A 268 -26.99 23.49 -26.09
C THR A 268 -27.20 22.83 -24.71
N PHE A 269 -26.53 21.71 -24.42
CA PHE A 269 -26.63 21.01 -23.13
C PHE A 269 -25.75 21.64 -22.02
N ALA A 270 -24.80 22.49 -22.39
CA ALA A 270 -23.75 22.99 -21.51
C ALA A 270 -24.04 24.37 -20.88
N SER A 271 -25.26 24.90 -21.03
CA SER A 271 -25.64 26.18 -20.43
C SER A 271 -25.81 26.04 -18.91
N GLU A 272 -24.80 26.52 -18.18
CA GLU A 272 -24.89 27.11 -16.84
C GLU A 272 -25.85 26.41 -15.86
N SER A 273 -25.65 25.12 -15.59
CA SER A 273 -26.14 24.52 -14.35
C SER A 273 -25.13 24.79 -13.24
N ASP A 274 -25.59 25.27 -12.09
CA ASP A 274 -24.81 25.49 -10.84
C ASP A 274 -24.10 24.21 -10.31
N GLU A 275 -24.25 23.09 -11.00
CA GLU A 275 -23.71 21.77 -10.65
C GLU A 275 -22.26 21.54 -11.11
N PHE A 276 -21.69 22.40 -11.98
CA PHE A 276 -20.31 22.26 -12.45
C PHE A 276 -19.44 23.45 -12.06
N ILE A 277 -18.14 23.19 -11.86
CA ILE A 277 -17.13 24.23 -11.65
C ILE A 277 -16.27 24.44 -12.90
N LYS A 278 -15.69 25.64 -13.04
CA LYS A 278 -14.80 25.96 -14.15
C LYS A 278 -13.49 25.19 -13.97
N PRO A 279 -12.98 24.50 -15.00
CA PRO A 279 -11.70 23.84 -14.87
C PRO A 279 -10.53 24.86 -14.77
N PRO A 280 -9.51 24.58 -13.96
CA PRO A 280 -8.30 25.40 -13.84
C PRO A 280 -7.43 25.28 -15.11
N LEU A 281 -6.51 26.21 -15.35
CA LEU A 281 -5.66 26.23 -16.56
C LEU A 281 -4.92 24.91 -16.82
N ILE A 282 -4.50 24.24 -15.76
CA ILE A 282 -3.82 22.94 -15.77
C ILE A 282 -4.39 22.09 -14.63
N PHE A 283 -4.59 20.80 -14.86
CA PHE A 283 -4.92 19.84 -13.81
C PHE A 283 -4.42 18.42 -14.12
N ASP A 284 -4.22 17.63 -13.07
CA ASP A 284 -3.89 16.21 -13.16
C ASP A 284 -5.07 15.42 -13.71
N CYS A 285 -4.76 14.52 -14.65
CA CYS A 285 -5.77 13.71 -15.33
C CYS A 285 -5.28 12.28 -15.60
N ASP A 286 -6.21 11.45 -16.04
CA ASP A 286 -5.92 10.14 -16.62
C ASP A 286 -5.41 10.26 -18.06
N ARG A 287 -5.10 9.11 -18.68
CA ARG A 287 -4.65 9.04 -20.08
C ARG A 287 -5.63 9.65 -21.09
N ASN A 288 -6.92 9.72 -20.74
CA ASN A 288 -7.96 10.28 -21.60
C ASN A 288 -8.15 11.79 -21.37
N GLY A 289 -7.41 12.38 -20.42
CA GLY A 289 -7.51 13.79 -20.08
C GLY A 289 -8.64 14.13 -19.09
N LEU A 290 -9.26 13.12 -18.46
CA LEU A 290 -10.33 13.32 -17.48
C LEU A 290 -9.77 13.47 -16.06
N PRO A 291 -10.36 14.34 -15.22
CA PRO A 291 -9.91 14.53 -13.85
C PRO A 291 -10.20 13.30 -12.99
N TYR A 292 -9.40 13.10 -11.94
CA TYR A 292 -9.62 12.01 -11.00
C TYR A 292 -10.90 12.23 -10.17
N TRP A 293 -11.80 11.24 -10.21
CA TRP A 293 -13.06 11.24 -9.48
C TRP A 293 -13.06 10.24 -8.32
N CYS A 294 -13.75 10.57 -7.23
CA CYS A 294 -14.10 9.62 -6.19
C CYS A 294 -15.59 9.29 -6.25
N SER A 295 -15.92 8.08 -6.69
CA SER A 295 -17.32 7.63 -6.81
C SER A 295 -18.02 7.53 -5.46
N GLU A 296 -17.32 7.06 -4.42
CA GLU A 296 -17.88 6.90 -3.06
C GLU A 296 -18.27 8.24 -2.41
N CYS A 297 -17.47 9.28 -2.62
CA CYS A 297 -17.73 10.61 -2.07
C CYS A 297 -18.39 11.56 -3.08
N ALA A 298 -18.65 11.06 -4.29
CA ALA A 298 -19.12 11.81 -5.45
C ALA A 298 -18.38 13.14 -5.66
N THR A 299 -17.05 13.16 -5.55
CA THR A 299 -16.30 14.42 -5.55
C THR A 299 -15.03 14.33 -6.38
N LEU A 300 -14.64 15.45 -6.97
CA LEU A 300 -13.37 15.57 -7.67
C LEU A 300 -12.21 15.50 -6.67
N LYS A 301 -11.17 14.72 -6.99
CA LYS A 301 -9.98 14.55 -6.15
C LYS A 301 -9.03 15.73 -6.35
N VAL A 302 -9.28 16.82 -5.63
CA VAL A 302 -8.36 17.96 -5.54
C VAL A 302 -7.30 17.73 -4.45
N TYR A 303 -6.21 18.50 -4.45
CA TYR A 303 -5.29 18.59 -3.30
C TYR A 303 -4.58 17.30 -2.83
N ARG A 304 -4.14 16.43 -3.76
CA ARG A 304 -3.59 15.10 -3.40
C ARG A 304 -4.51 14.35 -2.44
N SER A 305 -5.83 14.47 -2.59
CA SER A 305 -6.79 13.79 -1.72
C SER A 305 -6.91 12.31 -2.07
N HIS A 306 -7.23 11.50 -1.06
CA HIS A 306 -7.45 10.06 -1.21
C HIS A 306 -8.69 9.65 -0.41
N HIS A 307 -9.44 8.67 -0.93
CA HIS A 307 -10.58 8.11 -0.23
C HIS A 307 -10.11 7.11 0.81
N SER A 308 -10.26 7.42 2.10
CA SER A 308 -9.95 6.48 3.16
C SER A 308 -11.13 5.52 3.35
N SER A 309 -10.96 4.26 2.97
CA SER A 309 -11.97 3.21 3.20
C SER A 309 -12.28 3.03 4.69
N ILE A 310 -11.29 3.23 5.55
CA ILE A 310 -11.44 3.18 7.02
C ILE A 310 -12.36 4.31 7.51
N CYS A 311 -12.22 5.51 6.93
CA CYS A 311 -13.00 6.67 7.35
C CYS A 311 -14.29 6.86 6.55
N GLY A 312 -14.51 6.06 5.49
CA GLY A 312 -15.63 6.21 4.55
C GLY A 312 -15.69 7.58 3.85
N ARG A 313 -14.57 8.31 3.76
CA ARG A 313 -14.54 9.69 3.26
C ARG A 313 -13.23 10.07 2.61
N CYS A 314 -13.26 11.06 1.72
CA CYS A 314 -12.06 11.70 1.19
C CYS A 314 -11.34 12.52 2.26
N THR A 315 -10.07 12.20 2.44
CA THR A 315 -9.14 12.87 3.33
C THR A 315 -8.01 13.44 2.49
N PHE A 316 -7.43 14.57 2.88
CA PHE A 316 -6.19 15.02 2.25
C PHE A 316 -5.10 13.97 2.48
N ALA A 317 -4.36 13.56 1.44
CA ALA A 317 -3.13 12.81 1.62
C ALA A 317 -2.01 13.77 2.04
N ILE A 318 -2.22 14.47 3.15
CA ILE A 318 -1.09 14.89 3.97
C ILE A 318 -0.61 13.58 4.58
N LEU A 319 0.38 12.94 3.95
CA LEU A 319 1.02 11.73 4.43
C LEU A 319 1.35 11.91 5.92
N VAL A 320 0.55 11.29 6.81
CA VAL A 320 0.74 11.32 8.26
C VAL A 320 2.03 10.58 8.69
N GLY A 321 2.82 10.06 7.75
CA GLY A 321 4.13 9.46 8.03
C GLY A 321 5.27 10.46 7.83
N HIS A 322 6.03 10.78 8.89
CA HIS A 322 7.34 11.46 8.86
C HIS A 322 7.38 12.94 8.39
N LEU A 323 6.35 13.71 8.76
CA LEU A 323 6.05 15.04 8.22
C LEU A 323 7.08 16.17 8.40
N MET A 324 8.13 16.05 9.20
CA MET A 324 9.17 17.09 9.23
C MET A 324 10.35 16.78 8.33
N CYS A 325 10.95 15.60 8.46
CA CYS A 325 12.10 15.25 7.62
C CYS A 325 11.70 15.06 6.16
N CYS A 326 10.57 14.41 5.87
CA CYS A 326 10.10 14.25 4.49
C CYS A 326 9.71 15.59 3.88
N LEU A 327 9.05 16.48 4.63
CA LEU A 327 8.72 17.82 4.15
C LEU A 327 9.97 18.67 3.92
N MET A 328 10.97 18.61 4.82
CA MET A 328 12.25 19.30 4.65
C MET A 328 13.04 18.76 3.46
N ILE A 329 13.03 17.44 3.25
CA ILE A 329 13.64 16.79 2.07
C ILE A 329 12.88 17.20 0.80
N ASP A 330 11.54 17.21 0.83
CA ASP A 330 10.70 17.59 -0.31
C ASP A 330 10.89 19.08 -0.65
N ILE A 331 11.02 19.96 0.35
CA ILE A 331 11.39 21.36 0.19
C ILE A 331 12.81 21.50 -0.38
N TYR A 332 13.77 20.76 0.16
CA TYR A 332 15.18 20.83 -0.25
C TYR A 332 15.37 20.39 -1.71
N PHE A 333 14.76 19.28 -2.10
CA PHE A 333 14.84 18.76 -3.47
C PHE A 333 13.83 19.41 -4.43
N GLY A 334 12.85 20.14 -3.91
CA GLY A 334 11.77 20.75 -4.69
C GLY A 334 10.84 19.72 -5.34
N GLU A 335 10.74 18.52 -4.77
CA GLU A 335 10.03 17.38 -5.34
C GLU A 335 9.27 16.65 -4.25
N THR A 336 8.10 16.14 -4.57
CA THR A 336 7.32 15.38 -3.60
C THR A 336 7.82 13.95 -3.46
N THR A 337 7.52 13.33 -2.33
CA THR A 337 7.92 11.94 -2.05
C THR A 337 7.49 10.96 -3.17
N ILE A 338 6.31 11.15 -3.77
CA ILE A 338 5.82 10.33 -4.89
C ILE A 338 6.66 10.52 -6.15
N GLU A 339 6.93 11.78 -6.54
CA GLU A 339 7.80 12.13 -7.68
C GLU A 339 9.20 11.50 -7.49
N ARG A 340 9.77 11.64 -6.29
CA ARG A 340 11.10 11.09 -5.97
C ARG A 340 11.14 9.57 -6.05
N LEU A 341 10.12 8.86 -5.55
CA LEU A 341 10.03 7.40 -5.63
C LEU A 341 9.88 6.93 -7.08
N THR A 342 9.05 7.61 -7.86
CA THR A 342 8.82 7.32 -9.29
C THR A 342 10.11 7.49 -10.08
N ARG A 343 10.83 8.61 -9.90
CA ARG A 343 12.13 8.84 -10.53
C ARG A 343 13.17 7.80 -10.14
N ARG A 344 13.25 7.41 -8.86
CA ARG A 344 14.20 6.36 -8.41
C ARG A 344 13.89 5.01 -9.07
N ARG A 345 12.60 4.66 -9.18
CA ARG A 345 12.17 3.45 -9.88
C ARG A 345 12.57 3.52 -11.36
N TRP A 346 12.31 4.65 -12.00
CA TRP A 346 12.68 4.90 -13.40
C TRP A 346 14.19 4.80 -13.62
N ALA A 347 15.01 5.47 -12.81
CA ALA A 347 16.48 5.40 -12.92
C ALA A 347 17.01 3.96 -12.74
N SER A 348 16.33 3.12 -11.93
CA SER A 348 16.68 1.71 -11.82
C SER A 348 16.23 0.89 -13.03
N TYR A 349 15.13 1.25 -13.68
CA TYR A 349 14.65 0.63 -14.91
C TYR A 349 15.56 0.98 -16.09
N GLU A 350 15.93 2.26 -16.21
CA GLU A 350 16.82 2.79 -17.24
C GLU A 350 18.20 2.12 -17.23
N LYS A 351 18.74 1.83 -16.04
CA LYS A 351 20.00 1.08 -15.89
C LYS A 351 19.91 -0.38 -16.32
N LYS A 352 18.71 -0.97 -16.30
CA LYS A 352 18.49 -2.40 -16.57
C LYS A 352 18.03 -2.66 -18.01
N THR A 353 17.51 -1.64 -18.69
CA THR A 353 16.81 -1.79 -19.97
C THR A 353 17.56 -1.03 -21.08
N PRO A 354 17.94 -1.71 -22.18
CA PRO A 354 18.51 -1.09 -23.37
C PRO A 354 17.63 0.05 -23.91
N GLU A 355 18.24 1.10 -24.46
CA GLU A 355 17.54 2.34 -24.88
C GLU A 355 16.42 2.11 -25.90
N ASN A 356 16.61 1.16 -26.81
CA ASN A 356 15.67 0.74 -27.84
C ASN A 356 14.46 -0.08 -27.31
N GLU A 357 14.50 -0.55 -26.06
CA GLU A 357 13.44 -1.34 -25.43
C GLU A 357 12.73 -0.57 -24.29
N ARG A 358 13.08 0.70 -24.07
CA ARG A 358 12.45 1.52 -23.04
C ARG A 358 11.07 1.98 -23.52
N GLU A 359 10.04 1.27 -23.08
CA GLU A 359 8.67 1.76 -23.19
C GLU A 359 8.37 2.65 -21.97
N PHE A 360 7.95 3.89 -22.23
CA PHE A 360 7.58 4.81 -21.15
C PHE A 360 6.19 4.46 -20.62
N ASP A 361 6.14 3.88 -19.42
CA ASP A 361 4.90 3.72 -18.67
C ASP A 361 4.47 5.07 -18.08
N TYR A 362 3.76 5.86 -18.88
CA TYR A 362 3.18 7.13 -18.44
C TYR A 362 2.06 6.86 -17.44
N THR A 363 2.38 6.90 -16.15
CA THR A 363 1.38 6.69 -15.09
C THR A 363 0.56 7.93 -14.77
N ALA A 364 0.91 9.10 -15.32
CA ALA A 364 0.26 10.37 -15.02
C ALA A 364 0.30 11.33 -16.22
N TYR A 365 -0.77 12.11 -16.36
CA TYR A 365 -0.98 13.07 -17.43
C TYR A 365 -1.46 14.40 -16.83
N VAL A 366 -1.23 15.49 -17.56
CA VAL A 366 -1.83 16.79 -17.27
C VAL A 366 -2.71 17.24 -18.42
N ASN A 367 -3.89 17.75 -18.09
CA ASN A 367 -4.76 18.41 -19.06
C ASN A 367 -4.57 19.92 -18.91
N VAL A 368 -4.24 20.57 -20.03
CA VAL A 368 -3.81 21.96 -20.09
C VAL A 368 -4.62 22.71 -21.13
N GLN A 369 -5.03 23.93 -20.82
CA GLN A 369 -5.66 24.83 -21.78
C GLN A 369 -4.63 25.29 -22.82
N HIS A 370 -4.99 25.27 -24.11
CA HIS A 370 -4.09 25.66 -25.18
C HIS A 370 -3.66 27.14 -25.00
N PRO A 371 -2.36 27.48 -25.16
CA PRO A 371 -1.87 28.84 -24.89
C PRO A 371 -2.52 29.93 -25.75
N THR A 372 -2.92 29.59 -26.98
CA THR A 372 -3.53 30.54 -27.93
C THR A 372 -5.02 30.32 -28.19
N ASP A 373 -5.57 29.14 -27.91
CA ASP A 373 -6.98 28.81 -28.17
C ASP A 373 -7.66 28.44 -26.86
N GLU A 374 -8.45 29.36 -26.33
CA GLU A 374 -9.09 29.15 -25.03
C GLU A 374 -10.15 28.05 -25.02
N ASN A 375 -10.59 27.57 -26.18
CA ASN A 375 -11.60 26.53 -26.32
C ASN A 375 -10.99 25.13 -26.46
N LEU A 376 -9.68 25.05 -26.67
CA LEU A 376 -8.96 23.81 -26.88
C LEU A 376 -8.20 23.41 -25.62
N ARG A 377 -8.21 22.10 -25.36
CA ARG A 377 -7.44 21.49 -24.28
C ARG A 377 -6.61 20.36 -24.80
N LEU A 378 -5.42 20.21 -24.22
CA LEU A 378 -4.42 19.24 -24.60
C LEU A 378 -4.08 18.36 -23.41
N VAL A 379 -3.83 17.10 -23.67
CA VAL A 379 -3.38 16.08 -22.72
C VAL A 379 -1.90 15.86 -22.97
N VAL A 380 -1.08 16.15 -21.96
CA VAL A 380 0.38 16.04 -22.04
C VAL A 380 0.85 14.98 -21.03
N PRO A 381 1.63 13.98 -21.47
CA PRO A 381 2.19 12.99 -20.55
C PRO A 381 3.23 13.63 -19.62
N LEU A 382 3.22 13.22 -18.35
CA LEU A 382 4.27 13.61 -17.39
C LEU A 382 5.48 12.68 -17.51
N LEU A 383 6.67 13.27 -17.63
CA LEU A 383 7.93 12.54 -17.63
C LEU A 383 8.40 12.27 -16.19
N PRO A 384 9.11 11.16 -15.92
CA PRO A 384 9.69 10.87 -14.60
C PRO A 384 10.70 11.92 -14.11
N THR A 385 11.22 12.74 -15.02
CA THR A 385 12.14 13.85 -14.74
C THR A 385 11.41 15.15 -14.38
N ASP A 386 10.10 15.23 -14.60
CA ASP A 386 9.34 16.46 -14.41
C ASP A 386 9.21 16.81 -12.93
N LYS A 387 9.55 18.06 -12.62
CA LYS A 387 9.44 18.62 -11.27
C LYS A 387 8.30 19.61 -11.20
N THR A 388 7.08 19.08 -11.21
CA THR A 388 5.82 19.82 -11.29
C THR A 388 5.69 20.96 -10.27
N HIS A 389 6.31 20.83 -9.08
CA HIS A 389 6.15 21.77 -7.95
C HIS A 389 7.44 22.54 -7.57
N ASN A 390 8.53 22.43 -8.34
CA ASN A 390 9.82 23.00 -7.94
C ASN A 390 9.92 24.51 -8.21
N ASN A 391 9.55 25.33 -7.22
CA ASN A 391 9.75 26.79 -7.26
C ASN A 391 11.04 27.26 -6.57
N GLY A 392 11.88 26.34 -6.08
CA GLY A 392 13.05 26.63 -5.24
C GLY A 392 12.70 26.80 -3.76
N ILE A 393 13.67 26.48 -2.88
CA ILE A 393 13.48 26.35 -1.42
C ILE A 393 12.75 27.54 -0.79
N LEU A 394 13.23 28.77 -1.05
CA LEU A 394 12.68 29.99 -0.45
C LEU A 394 11.27 30.31 -0.96
N CYS A 395 11.01 30.12 -2.25
CA CYS A 395 9.71 30.39 -2.84
C CYS A 395 8.67 29.36 -2.37
N THR A 396 9.05 28.07 -2.36
CA THR A 396 8.20 26.99 -1.83
C THR A 396 7.87 27.21 -0.37
N LEU A 397 8.85 27.53 0.48
CA LEU A 397 8.62 27.82 1.90
C LEU A 397 7.69 29.03 2.09
N LYS A 398 7.89 30.09 1.29
CA LYS A 398 7.02 31.28 1.32
C LYS A 398 5.59 30.92 0.91
N LEU A 399 5.39 30.23 -0.21
CA LEU A 399 4.06 29.79 -0.68
C LEU A 399 3.29 29.01 0.39
N TRP A 400 3.97 28.11 1.10
CA TRP A 400 3.37 27.31 2.18
C TRP A 400 3.07 28.14 3.44
N MET A 401 3.92 29.11 3.80
CA MET A 401 3.74 29.92 5.02
C MET A 401 2.85 31.14 4.84
N THR A 402 2.77 31.72 3.63
CA THR A 402 2.06 33.00 3.38
C THR A 402 0.67 32.84 2.79
N ASN A 403 0.23 31.63 2.43
CA ASN A 403 -1.13 31.37 1.95
C ASN A 403 -1.96 30.55 2.98
N PRO A 404 -2.25 31.08 4.18
CA PRO A 404 -3.29 30.53 5.03
C PRO A 404 -4.64 30.97 4.46
N GLN A 405 -5.03 30.44 3.30
CA GLN A 405 -6.33 30.78 2.72
C GLN A 405 -7.42 29.96 3.43
N ASN A 406 -8.34 30.67 4.08
CA ASN A 406 -9.67 30.16 4.35
C ASN A 406 -10.35 29.93 2.99
N LEU A 407 -10.12 28.77 2.37
CA LEU A 407 -10.81 28.35 1.16
C LEU A 407 -12.31 28.44 1.45
N LYS A 408 -13.06 29.25 0.69
CA LYS A 408 -14.48 29.51 0.98
C LYS A 408 -15.41 28.66 0.13
N ASN A 409 -14.96 28.23 -1.05
CA ASN A 409 -15.77 27.48 -2.01
C ASN A 409 -14.94 26.45 -2.79
N ALA A 410 -15.64 25.58 -3.54
CA ALA A 410 -15.03 24.50 -4.32
C ALA A 410 -14.15 25.00 -5.48
N GLN A 411 -14.50 26.13 -6.11
CA GLN A 411 -13.73 26.73 -7.20
C GLN A 411 -12.36 27.21 -6.71
N GLU A 412 -12.32 27.98 -5.62
CA GLU A 412 -11.08 28.45 -4.99
C GLU A 412 -10.19 27.28 -4.57
N MET A 413 -10.76 26.19 -4.05
CA MET A 413 -9.98 25.01 -3.68
C MET A 413 -9.37 24.30 -4.90
N SER A 414 -10.13 24.20 -5.99
CA SER A 414 -9.63 23.67 -7.27
C SER A 414 -8.49 24.55 -7.79
N ASP A 415 -8.72 25.85 -7.94
CA ASP A 415 -7.74 26.80 -8.48
C ASP A 415 -6.47 26.85 -7.62
N PHE A 416 -6.62 26.82 -6.30
CA PHE A 416 -5.50 26.81 -5.37
C PHE A 416 -4.65 25.54 -5.53
N THR A 417 -5.26 24.37 -5.75
CA THR A 417 -4.52 23.09 -5.95
C THR A 417 -3.49 23.24 -7.06
N TYR A 418 -3.92 23.80 -8.19
CA TYR A 418 -3.11 23.85 -9.40
C TYR A 418 -2.27 25.12 -9.53
N SER A 419 -2.54 26.14 -8.68
CA SER A 419 -1.66 27.30 -8.51
C SER A 419 -0.27 26.93 -7.97
N MET A 420 -0.13 25.74 -7.38
CA MET A 420 1.15 25.25 -6.84
C MET A 420 2.12 24.73 -7.91
N TYR A 421 1.68 24.55 -9.15
CA TYR A 421 2.57 24.15 -10.24
C TYR A 421 3.64 25.23 -10.47
N CYS A 422 4.88 24.80 -10.67
CA CYS A 422 5.96 25.75 -10.87
C CYS A 422 5.89 26.36 -12.27
N LYS A 423 6.20 27.65 -12.36
CA LYS A 423 6.17 28.38 -13.64
C LYS A 423 7.15 27.81 -14.66
N GLY A 424 8.25 27.21 -14.21
CA GLY A 424 9.22 26.53 -15.07
C GLY A 424 8.59 25.32 -15.77
N PHE A 425 7.96 24.44 -14.99
CA PHE A 425 7.27 23.27 -15.52
C PHE A 425 6.15 23.65 -16.50
N ILE A 426 5.36 24.69 -16.22
CA ILE A 426 4.32 25.15 -17.16
C ILE A 426 4.94 25.58 -18.49
N LYS A 427 6.10 26.25 -18.48
CA LYS A 427 6.83 26.60 -19.71
C LYS A 427 7.33 25.36 -20.46
N ASP A 428 7.86 24.38 -19.74
CA ASP A 428 8.33 23.12 -20.35
C ASP A 428 7.17 22.40 -21.05
N ILE A 429 5.98 22.39 -20.42
CA ILE A 429 4.76 21.85 -21.02
C ILE A 429 4.34 22.63 -22.27
N HIS A 430 4.37 23.97 -22.24
CA HIS A 430 4.08 24.76 -23.43
C HIS A 430 5.05 24.47 -24.58
N GLN A 431 6.34 24.27 -24.27
CA GLN A 431 7.33 23.89 -25.28
C GLN A 431 7.04 22.49 -25.87
N ARG A 432 6.59 21.53 -25.05
CA ARG A 432 6.16 20.21 -25.56
C ARG A 432 4.94 20.30 -26.46
N ILE A 433 3.99 21.17 -26.11
CA ILE A 433 2.83 21.45 -26.95
C ILE A 433 3.28 22.00 -28.31
N GLU A 434 4.22 22.95 -28.33
CA GLU A 434 4.80 23.50 -29.57
C GLU A 434 5.54 22.43 -30.40
N ASN A 435 6.19 21.47 -29.74
CA ASN A 435 6.87 20.34 -30.38
C ASN A 435 5.90 19.24 -30.87
N GLY A 436 4.60 19.34 -30.56
CA GLY A 436 3.60 18.33 -30.93
C GLY A 436 3.57 17.09 -30.01
N GLU A 437 4.24 17.12 -28.86
CA GLU A 437 4.26 16.04 -27.86
C GLU A 437 3.00 16.07 -26.97
N CYS A 438 1.83 16.19 -27.57
CA CYS A 438 0.56 16.29 -26.86
C CYS A 438 -0.58 15.64 -27.65
N LYS A 439 -1.63 15.23 -26.95
CA LYS A 439 -2.87 14.72 -27.54
C LYS A 439 -3.99 15.75 -27.37
N ILE A 440 -4.83 15.96 -28.38
CA ILE A 440 -6.02 16.81 -28.23
C ILE A 440 -7.02 16.14 -27.28
N PHE A 441 -7.54 16.88 -26.30
CA PHE A 441 -8.52 16.34 -25.36
C PHE A 441 -9.81 15.95 -26.09
N SER A 442 -10.29 14.73 -25.85
CA SER A 442 -11.42 14.11 -26.55
C SER A 442 -11.20 13.84 -28.05
N SER A 443 -9.95 13.75 -28.53
CA SER A 443 -9.66 13.08 -29.81
C SER A 443 -9.61 11.56 -29.62
N ASP A 444 -10.08 10.81 -30.61
CA ASP A 444 -10.14 9.34 -30.61
C ASP A 444 -8.78 8.66 -30.86
N GLU A 445 -7.66 9.41 -30.81
CA GLU A 445 -6.29 8.93 -31.13
C GLU A 445 -5.58 8.10 -30.05
#